data_AF-A0A7W1IDJ9-F1
#
_entry.id   AF-A0A7W1IDJ9-F1
#
_cell.length_a   1.000
_cell.length_b   1.000
_cell.length_c   1.000
_cell.angle_alpha   90.00
_cell.angle_beta   90.00
_cell.angle_gamma   90.00
#
_symmetry.space_group_name_H-M   'P 1'
#
loop_
_entity.id
_entity.type
_entity.pdbx_description
1 polymer ?
#
loop_
_entity_poly.entity_id
_entity_poly.type
_entity_poly.pdbx_seq_one_letter_code
_entity_poly.pdbx_strand_id
1 'polypeptide(L)'
;MAELSATAVPAFTLPAGTPSSIPFGPFHLPDDRFGAPFTGALRNGNDPSEVLVTLAAARRAHVHIILNMFVGRRYITRPDGSFDLERWKARIDRFRNVGLEPYVADGTLAGHYLLDEPHDPSNWNGLPVPLSDIEAAAAYSKSIWPDLTTFVRTHPSFLAKAPFRWVALDAAWAQYASRRGNPREYAQRNARIAQRLGLGLVVGLNVLDGGEGRSGRRGPGTGKW
;
A
#
# COMPACT_ATOMS: atom_id res chain seq x y z
N MET A 1 44.33 7.72 1.35
CA MET A 1 43.05 7.00 1.57
C MET A 1 42.05 8.02 2.04
N ALA A 2 41.06 8.35 1.21
CA ALA A 2 40.02 9.32 1.56
C ALA A 2 38.83 8.57 2.18
N GLU A 3 38.47 8.91 3.41
CA GLU A 3 37.28 8.39 4.09
C GLU A 3 36.02 8.96 3.43
N LEU A 4 35.18 8.08 2.89
CA LEU A 4 33.83 8.41 2.47
C LEU A 4 32.97 8.60 3.73
N SER A 5 32.66 9.85 4.05
CA SER A 5 31.74 10.22 5.11
C SER A 5 30.34 9.68 4.78
N ALA A 6 29.82 8.78 5.62
CA ALA A 6 28.49 8.21 5.46
C ALA A 6 27.45 9.28 5.78
N THR A 7 26.76 9.78 4.76
CA THR A 7 25.62 10.69 4.93
C THR A 7 24.49 9.93 5.63
N ALA A 8 24.14 10.35 6.84
CA ALA A 8 23.03 9.78 7.59
C ALA A 8 21.71 9.95 6.80
N VAL A 9 20.97 8.85 6.63
CA VAL A 9 19.62 8.88 6.07
C VAL A 9 18.71 9.56 7.10
N PRO A 10 17.90 10.56 6.72
CA PRO A 10 16.98 11.20 7.65
C PRO A 10 16.02 10.16 8.24
N ALA A 11 15.84 10.20 9.56
CA ALA A 11 14.92 9.32 10.27
C ALA A 11 13.48 9.70 9.93
N PHE A 12 12.67 8.71 9.56
CA PHE A 12 11.22 8.86 9.47
C PHE A 12 10.67 9.24 10.83
N THR A 13 10.16 10.46 10.95
CA THR A 13 9.58 10.97 12.20
C THR A 13 8.07 10.99 12.04
N LEU A 14 7.36 10.18 12.85
CA LEU A 14 5.91 10.26 12.92
C LEU A 14 5.51 11.62 13.55
N PRO A 15 4.47 12.29 13.04
CA PRO A 15 3.99 13.53 13.65
C PRO A 15 3.58 13.30 15.11
N ALA A 16 3.93 14.27 15.97
CA ALA A 16 3.61 14.21 17.39
C ALA A 16 2.10 14.38 17.62
N GLY A 17 1.45 13.41 18.27
CA GLY A 17 0.06 13.55 18.75
C GLY A 17 -0.88 12.37 18.51
N THR A 18 -0.50 11.37 17.70
CA THR A 18 -1.37 10.21 17.44
C THR A 18 -1.13 9.12 18.50
N PRO A 19 -2.14 8.59 19.20
CA PRO A 19 -1.99 7.35 19.97
C PRO A 19 -1.43 6.26 19.04
N SER A 20 -0.23 5.81 19.35
CA SER A 20 0.67 5.09 18.46
C SER A 20 0.31 3.62 18.31
N SER A 21 -0.82 3.30 17.69
CA SER A 21 -1.11 1.93 17.28
C SER A 21 -0.61 1.70 15.85
N ILE A 22 0.21 0.67 15.66
CA ILE A 22 0.55 0.21 14.31
C ILE A 22 -0.75 -0.26 13.65
N PRO A 23 -1.13 0.25 12.46
CA PRO A 23 -2.34 -0.21 11.77
C PRO A 23 -2.30 -1.73 11.56
N PHE A 24 -3.31 -2.42 12.08
CA PHE A 24 -3.44 -3.87 12.00
C PHE A 24 -4.88 -4.27 11.72
N GLY A 25 -5.08 -5.04 10.66
CA GLY A 25 -6.36 -5.68 10.39
C GLY A 25 -6.50 -6.16 8.95
N PRO A 26 -7.70 -6.64 8.59
CA PRO A 26 -7.90 -7.35 7.33
C PRO A 26 -8.14 -6.41 6.15
N PHE A 27 -8.02 -6.99 4.96
CA PHE A 27 -8.60 -6.39 3.76
C PHE A 27 -10.12 -6.40 3.89
N HIS A 28 -10.74 -5.28 3.52
CA HIS A 28 -12.17 -5.12 3.39
C HIS A 28 -12.96 -5.41 4.68
N LEU A 29 -12.38 -5.08 5.85
CA LEU A 29 -13.10 -5.11 7.13
C LEU A 29 -14.39 -4.28 6.99
N PRO A 30 -15.59 -4.86 7.22
CA PRO A 30 -16.84 -4.10 7.19
C PRO A 30 -16.86 -2.98 8.23
N ASP A 31 -17.54 -1.88 7.91
CA ASP A 31 -17.51 -0.66 8.74
C ASP A 31 -18.11 -0.88 10.14
N ASP A 32 -19.10 -1.77 10.26
CA ASP A 32 -19.72 -2.20 11.53
C ASP A 32 -18.82 -3.10 12.38
N ARG A 33 -17.63 -3.45 11.86
CA ARG A 33 -16.60 -4.24 12.53
C ARG A 33 -15.35 -3.43 12.85
N PHE A 34 -15.35 -2.12 12.62
CA PHE A 34 -14.26 -1.24 13.06
C PHE A 34 -14.18 -1.17 14.59
N GLY A 35 -12.95 -1.18 15.10
CA GLY A 35 -12.64 -1.28 16.52
C GLY A 35 -11.93 -2.58 16.87
N ALA A 36 -11.73 -2.81 18.18
CA ALA A 36 -10.94 -3.92 18.68
C ALA A 36 -11.41 -5.29 18.10
N PRO A 37 -10.49 -6.18 17.70
CA PRO A 37 -9.03 -6.09 17.87
C PRO A 37 -8.30 -5.34 16.74
N PHE A 38 -9.03 -4.78 15.77
CA PHE A 38 -8.42 -4.15 14.60
C PHE A 38 -8.20 -2.66 14.80
N THR A 39 -6.99 -2.21 14.49
CA THR A 39 -6.59 -0.80 14.51
C THR A 39 -6.39 -0.26 13.10
N GLY A 40 -6.48 -1.10 12.06
CA GLY A 40 -6.44 -0.67 10.69
C GLY A 40 -7.16 -1.61 9.73
N ALA A 41 -7.44 -1.12 8.53
CA ALA A 41 -8.01 -1.91 7.44
C ALA A 41 -7.61 -1.36 6.07
N LEU A 42 -7.61 -2.23 5.05
CA LEU A 42 -7.62 -1.77 3.66
C LEU A 42 -9.06 -1.71 3.14
N ARG A 43 -9.45 -0.62 2.51
CA ARG A 43 -10.77 -0.44 1.89
C ARG A 43 -10.64 -0.10 0.41
N ASN A 44 -11.61 -0.50 -0.40
CA ASN A 44 -11.70 -0.07 -1.79
C ASN A 44 -12.54 1.21 -1.86
N GLY A 45 -12.02 2.23 -2.54
CA GLY A 45 -12.77 3.44 -2.88
C GLY A 45 -13.41 3.28 -4.26
N ASN A 46 -14.56 2.60 -4.33
CA ASN A 46 -15.32 2.51 -5.58
C ASN A 46 -15.98 3.84 -5.91
N ASP A 47 -16.66 4.39 -4.91
CA ASP A 47 -17.39 5.64 -4.95
C ASP A 47 -16.78 6.63 -3.93
N PRO A 48 -16.34 7.82 -4.39
CA PRO A 48 -16.04 8.96 -3.53
C PRO A 48 -16.96 9.18 -2.32
N SER A 49 -18.27 9.07 -2.51
CA SER A 49 -19.26 9.36 -1.47
C SER A 49 -19.27 8.29 -0.37
N GLU A 50 -19.17 7.01 -0.75
CA GLU A 50 -19.08 5.88 0.19
C GLU A 50 -17.79 5.93 1.02
N VAL A 51 -16.69 6.43 0.44
CA VAL A 51 -15.41 6.59 1.16
C VAL A 51 -15.56 7.52 2.35
N LEU A 52 -16.30 8.62 2.23
CA LEU A 52 -16.51 9.55 3.35
C LEU A 52 -17.30 8.89 4.50
N VAL A 53 -18.30 8.08 4.17
CA VAL A 53 -19.06 7.32 5.18
C VAL A 53 -18.14 6.33 5.90
N THR A 54 -17.31 5.60 5.15
CA THR A 54 -16.33 4.65 5.69
C THR A 54 -15.33 5.35 6.61
N LEU A 55 -14.76 6.48 6.16
CA LEU A 55 -13.76 7.22 6.94
C LEU A 55 -14.37 7.86 8.20
N ALA A 56 -15.60 8.35 8.14
CA ALA A 56 -16.30 8.84 9.32
C ALA A 56 -16.54 7.72 10.36
N ALA A 57 -16.89 6.51 9.90
CA ALA A 57 -17.00 5.35 10.77
C ALA A 57 -15.66 4.94 11.38
N ALA A 58 -14.60 4.89 10.57
CA ALA A 58 -13.25 4.54 11.01
C ALA A 58 -12.71 5.54 12.03
N ARG A 59 -12.92 6.85 11.81
CA ARG A 59 -12.56 7.92 12.75
C ARG A 59 -13.22 7.72 14.12
N ARG A 60 -14.53 7.47 14.16
CA ARG A 60 -15.26 7.23 15.42
C ARG A 60 -14.77 5.98 16.16
N ALA A 61 -14.25 5.00 15.43
CA ALA A 61 -13.73 3.75 15.96
C ALA A 61 -12.20 3.78 16.20
N HIS A 62 -11.52 4.90 15.95
CA HIS A 62 -10.06 5.03 16.01
C HIS A 62 -9.32 3.98 15.15
N VAL A 63 -9.83 3.72 13.94
CA VAL A 63 -9.25 2.79 12.96
C VAL A 63 -8.57 3.55 11.82
N HIS A 64 -7.36 3.12 11.47
CA HIS A 64 -6.58 3.64 10.34
C HIS A 64 -6.94 2.94 9.03
N ILE A 65 -7.27 3.70 8.00
CA ILE A 65 -7.66 3.20 6.69
C ILE A 65 -6.52 3.38 5.69
N ILE A 66 -6.15 2.29 5.03
CA ILE A 66 -5.43 2.34 3.75
C ILE A 66 -6.47 2.25 2.64
N LEU A 67 -6.48 3.20 1.73
CA LEU A 67 -7.50 3.29 0.68
C LEU A 67 -6.94 2.88 -0.68
N ASN A 68 -7.58 1.91 -1.33
CA ASN A 68 -7.38 1.54 -2.72
C ASN A 68 -8.37 2.31 -3.61
N MET A 69 -7.92 3.41 -4.21
CA MET A 69 -8.77 4.29 -5.04
C MET A 69 -8.88 3.81 -6.50
N PHE A 70 -7.93 3.02 -6.99
CA PHE A 70 -8.02 2.46 -8.35
C PHE A 70 -8.93 1.24 -8.43
N VAL A 71 -9.14 0.55 -7.29
CA VAL A 71 -10.01 -0.62 -7.06
C VAL A 71 -9.52 -1.89 -7.75
N GLY A 72 -9.26 -1.83 -9.06
CA GLY A 72 -8.87 -3.01 -9.83
C GLY A 72 -8.23 -2.68 -11.17
N ARG A 73 -7.39 -3.61 -11.65
CA ARG A 73 -6.55 -3.44 -12.85
C ARG A 73 -7.32 -3.05 -14.09
N ARG A 74 -8.54 -3.59 -14.30
CA ARG A 74 -9.38 -3.29 -15.47
C ARG A 74 -9.63 -1.79 -15.72
N TYR A 75 -9.49 -0.96 -14.69
CA TYR A 75 -9.70 0.49 -14.78
C TYR A 75 -8.41 1.28 -15.08
N ILE A 76 -7.26 0.64 -14.96
CA ILE A 76 -5.92 1.28 -15.02
C ILE A 76 -4.98 0.55 -15.98
N THR A 77 -5.53 -0.28 -16.87
CA THR A 77 -4.78 -0.96 -17.92
C THR A 77 -5.20 -0.44 -19.29
N ARG A 78 -4.24 -0.49 -20.22
CA ARG A 78 -4.48 -0.34 -21.65
C ARG A 78 -5.27 -1.54 -22.20
N PRO A 79 -5.77 -1.48 -23.45
CA PRO A 79 -6.43 -2.63 -24.08
C PRO A 79 -5.57 -3.90 -24.15
N ASP A 80 -4.25 -3.76 -24.21
CA ASP A 80 -3.30 -4.88 -24.20
C ASP A 80 -3.04 -5.46 -22.80
N GLY A 81 -3.58 -4.86 -21.74
CA GLY A 81 -3.41 -5.29 -20.35
C GLY A 81 -2.18 -4.69 -19.63
N SER A 82 -1.38 -3.85 -20.30
CA SER A 82 -0.27 -3.13 -19.67
C SER A 82 -0.77 -1.99 -18.76
N PHE A 83 0.02 -1.56 -17.77
CA PHE A 83 -0.34 -0.45 -16.88
C PHE A 83 -0.43 0.88 -17.62
N ASP A 84 -1.51 1.62 -17.40
CA ASP A 84 -1.77 2.94 -17.97
C ASP A 84 -1.82 4.00 -16.87
N LEU A 85 -0.75 4.79 -16.75
CA LEU A 85 -0.63 5.84 -15.74
C LEU A 85 -1.71 6.92 -15.89
N GLU A 86 -2.12 7.27 -17.12
CA GLU A 86 -3.12 8.32 -17.32
C GLU A 86 -4.51 7.84 -16.90
N ARG A 87 -4.85 6.58 -17.20
CA ARG A 87 -6.08 5.97 -16.67
C ARG A 87 -6.04 5.87 -15.14
N TRP A 88 -4.89 5.54 -14.56
CA TRP A 88 -4.71 5.55 -13.12
C TRP A 88 -4.96 6.95 -12.53
N LYS A 89 -4.34 8.00 -13.08
CA LYS A 89 -4.57 9.39 -12.65
C LYS A 89 -6.04 9.78 -12.73
N ALA A 90 -6.72 9.45 -13.83
CA ALA A 90 -8.15 9.70 -14.00
C ALA A 90 -9.02 9.00 -12.94
N ARG A 91 -8.59 7.83 -12.43
CA ARG A 91 -9.26 7.18 -11.29
C ARG A 91 -9.06 7.95 -9.99
N ILE A 92 -7.86 8.47 -9.75
CA ILE A 92 -7.54 9.24 -8.55
C ILE A 92 -8.22 10.60 -8.55
N ASP A 93 -8.34 11.26 -9.71
CA ASP A 93 -8.98 12.58 -9.84
C ASP A 93 -10.44 12.61 -9.36
N ARG A 94 -11.13 11.47 -9.39
CA ARG A 94 -12.47 11.33 -8.82
C ARG A 94 -12.52 11.67 -7.32
N PHE A 95 -11.39 11.61 -6.63
CA PHE A 95 -11.27 11.86 -5.20
C PHE A 95 -10.76 13.26 -4.84
N ARG A 96 -10.23 14.02 -5.82
CA ARG A 96 -9.50 15.28 -5.60
C ARG A 96 -10.26 16.31 -4.77
N ASN A 97 -11.59 16.38 -4.93
CA ASN A 97 -12.43 17.41 -4.28
C ASN A 97 -13.44 16.80 -3.30
N VAL A 98 -13.16 15.60 -2.77
CA VAL A 98 -14.08 14.87 -1.89
C VAL A 98 -13.99 15.33 -0.43
N GLY A 99 -12.95 16.07 -0.06
CA GLY A 99 -12.74 16.50 1.32
C GLY A 99 -12.07 15.41 2.17
N LEU A 100 -11.01 14.78 1.64
CA LEU A 100 -10.26 13.74 2.37
C LEU A 100 -9.28 14.34 3.38
N GLU A 101 -8.90 15.60 3.21
CA GLU A 101 -7.86 16.31 3.95
C GLU A 101 -8.02 16.21 5.47
N PRO A 102 -9.23 16.36 6.06
CA PRO A 102 -9.39 16.20 7.51
C PRO A 102 -9.03 14.79 7.99
N TYR A 103 -9.28 13.76 7.19
CA TYR A 103 -8.99 12.36 7.54
C TYR A 103 -7.52 12.02 7.34
N VAL A 104 -6.85 12.69 6.40
CA VAL A 104 -5.38 12.61 6.27
C VAL A 104 -4.73 13.25 7.50
N ALA A 105 -5.17 14.47 7.87
CA ALA A 105 -4.58 15.25 8.94
C ALA A 105 -4.66 14.59 10.32
N ASP A 106 -5.74 13.87 10.63
CA ASP A 106 -5.88 13.15 11.90
C ASP A 106 -5.40 11.69 11.85
N GLY A 107 -4.88 11.24 10.70
CA GLY A 107 -4.37 9.89 10.49
C GLY A 107 -5.45 8.81 10.33
N THR A 108 -6.75 9.15 10.27
CA THR A 108 -7.82 8.18 9.96
C THR A 108 -7.59 7.57 8.58
N LEU A 109 -7.27 8.39 7.57
CA LEU A 109 -6.80 7.94 6.26
C LEU A 109 -5.27 7.89 6.30
N ALA A 110 -4.74 6.72 6.63
CA ALA A 110 -3.30 6.52 6.88
C ALA A 110 -2.48 6.35 5.59
N GLY A 111 -3.11 6.00 4.47
CA GLY A 111 -2.43 6.07 3.18
C GLY A 111 -3.22 5.57 1.97
N HIS A 112 -2.59 5.74 0.83
CA HIS A 112 -3.08 5.43 -0.50
C HIS A 112 -2.36 4.19 -1.06
N TYR A 113 -3.14 3.15 -1.32
CA TYR A 113 -2.68 1.95 -2.01
C TYR A 113 -2.65 2.18 -3.52
N LEU A 114 -1.46 2.50 -4.05
CA LEU A 114 -1.28 2.96 -5.42
C LEU A 114 -1.47 1.85 -6.44
N LEU A 115 -0.84 0.69 -6.22
CA LEU A 115 -0.78 -0.40 -7.20
C LEU A 115 -0.65 -1.78 -6.53
N ASP A 116 -1.23 -2.77 -7.19
CA ASP A 116 -1.24 -4.17 -6.78
C ASP A 116 -0.23 -4.99 -7.60
N GLU A 117 0.80 -5.54 -6.96
CA GLU A 117 1.78 -6.44 -7.60
C GLU A 117 2.40 -5.91 -8.91
N PRO A 118 2.95 -4.67 -8.97
CA PRO A 118 3.58 -4.13 -10.19
C PRO A 118 4.77 -4.97 -10.70
N HIS A 119 5.31 -5.83 -9.84
CA HIS A 119 6.46 -6.68 -10.13
C HIS A 119 6.11 -7.98 -10.86
N ASP A 120 4.83 -8.38 -10.90
CA ASP A 120 4.38 -9.64 -11.46
C ASP A 120 3.98 -9.46 -12.95
N PRO A 121 4.77 -9.96 -13.92
CA PRO A 121 4.46 -9.79 -15.33
C PRO A 121 3.11 -10.40 -15.76
N SER A 122 2.63 -11.43 -15.06
CA SER A 122 1.32 -12.03 -15.35
C SER A 122 0.16 -11.06 -15.09
N ASN A 123 0.41 -10.00 -14.31
CA ASN A 123 -0.57 -8.98 -14.02
C ASN A 123 -0.60 -7.82 -15.04
N TRP A 124 0.42 -7.70 -15.90
CA TRP A 124 0.75 -6.46 -16.61
C TRP A 124 1.25 -6.69 -18.05
N ASN A 125 0.57 -7.57 -18.79
CA ASN A 125 0.91 -7.90 -20.20
C ASN A 125 2.33 -8.44 -20.40
N GLY A 126 2.77 -9.34 -19.53
CA GLY A 126 4.05 -10.03 -19.69
C GLY A 126 5.29 -9.23 -19.28
N LEU A 127 5.12 -7.98 -18.80
CA LEU A 127 6.21 -7.14 -18.30
C LEU A 127 5.82 -6.50 -16.95
N PRO A 128 6.74 -6.35 -15.99
CA PRO A 128 6.48 -5.55 -14.79
C PRO A 128 6.15 -4.09 -15.15
N VAL A 129 5.39 -3.42 -14.29
CA VAL A 129 5.19 -1.97 -14.38
C VAL A 129 6.55 -1.27 -14.24
N PRO A 130 6.89 -0.32 -15.13
CA PRO A 130 8.13 0.45 -15.00
C PRO A 130 8.24 1.13 -13.63
N LEU A 131 9.42 1.08 -13.03
CA LEU A 131 9.65 1.69 -11.70
C LEU A 131 9.41 3.21 -11.73
N SER A 132 9.72 3.86 -12.84
CA SER A 132 9.43 5.28 -13.07
C SER A 132 7.93 5.58 -13.01
N ASP A 133 7.08 4.67 -13.48
CA ASP A 133 5.63 4.85 -13.47
C ASP A 133 5.06 4.70 -12.05
N ILE A 134 5.68 3.86 -11.21
CA ILE A 134 5.33 3.75 -9.79
C ILE A 134 5.66 5.05 -9.06
N GLU A 135 6.85 5.61 -9.28
CA GLU A 135 7.25 6.90 -8.68
C GLU A 135 6.36 8.04 -9.20
N ALA A 136 6.03 8.05 -10.48
CA ALA A 136 5.12 9.04 -11.06
C ALA A 136 3.69 8.94 -10.49
N ALA A 137 3.17 7.74 -10.25
CA ALA A 137 1.89 7.54 -9.57
C ALA A 137 1.93 8.05 -8.12
N ALA A 138 3.01 7.77 -7.39
CA ALA A 138 3.21 8.29 -6.04
C ALA A 138 3.29 9.82 -6.02
N ALA A 139 4.09 10.41 -6.91
CA ALA A 139 4.23 11.86 -7.04
C ALA A 139 2.90 12.54 -7.36
N TYR A 140 2.11 11.93 -8.23
CA TYR A 140 0.79 12.44 -8.55
C TYR A 140 -0.15 12.39 -7.35
N SER A 141 -0.17 11.29 -6.58
CA SER A 141 -0.95 11.22 -5.33
C SER A 141 -0.53 12.31 -4.34
N LYS A 142 0.78 12.52 -4.18
CA LYS A 142 1.34 13.55 -3.30
C LYS A 142 1.02 14.97 -3.77
N SER A 143 0.85 15.19 -5.07
CA SER A 143 0.42 16.51 -5.58
C SER A 143 -1.00 16.89 -5.15
N ILE A 144 -1.83 15.89 -4.78
CA ILE A 144 -3.20 16.09 -4.31
C ILE A 144 -3.23 16.09 -2.78
N TRP A 145 -2.60 15.08 -2.16
CA TRP A 145 -2.51 14.92 -0.71
C TRP A 145 -1.05 14.77 -0.29
N PRO A 146 -0.33 15.88 -0.04
CA PRO A 146 1.10 15.86 0.28
C PRO A 146 1.45 14.99 1.50
N ASP A 147 0.60 15.02 2.52
CA ASP A 147 0.83 14.33 3.79
C ASP A 147 0.31 12.87 3.78
N LEU A 148 -0.36 12.43 2.72
CA LEU A 148 -0.90 11.09 2.65
C LEU A 148 0.21 10.09 2.28
N THR A 149 0.44 9.09 3.13
CA THR A 149 1.42 8.02 2.86
C THR A 149 1.02 7.24 1.60
N THR A 150 1.97 6.94 0.73
CA THR A 150 1.77 6.18 -0.50
C THR A 150 2.39 4.79 -0.38
N PHE A 151 1.62 3.78 -0.80
CA PHE A 151 1.98 2.37 -0.71
C PHE A 151 1.90 1.67 -2.05
N VAL A 152 2.79 0.71 -2.28
CA VAL A 152 2.67 -0.22 -3.41
C VAL A 152 2.87 -1.67 -2.97
N ARG A 153 2.01 -2.60 -3.41
CA ARG A 153 2.13 -4.01 -3.03
C ARG A 153 3.16 -4.76 -3.84
N THR A 154 4.40 -4.64 -3.40
CA THR A 154 5.53 -5.41 -3.89
C THR A 154 6.59 -5.59 -2.80
N HIS A 155 7.51 -6.53 -3.02
CA HIS A 155 8.67 -6.70 -2.16
C HIS A 155 9.66 -5.53 -2.36
N PRO A 156 10.23 -4.96 -1.29
CA PRO A 156 11.29 -3.94 -1.38
C PRO A 156 12.47 -4.31 -2.29
N SER A 157 12.79 -5.60 -2.46
CA SER A 157 13.86 -6.04 -3.36
C SER A 157 13.59 -5.76 -4.84
N PHE A 158 12.32 -5.66 -5.25
CA PHE A 158 11.96 -5.21 -6.59
C PHE A 158 12.20 -3.71 -6.74
N LEU A 159 11.79 -2.92 -5.75
CA LEU A 159 11.98 -1.46 -5.72
C LEU A 159 13.47 -1.08 -5.64
N ALA A 160 14.31 -1.93 -5.06
CA ALA A 160 15.76 -1.74 -5.00
C ALA A 160 16.46 -1.75 -6.37
N LYS A 161 15.76 -2.14 -7.43
CA LYS A 161 16.26 -2.10 -8.81
C LYS A 161 16.11 -0.72 -9.46
N ALA A 162 15.48 0.24 -8.79
CA ALA A 162 15.31 1.58 -9.33
C ALA A 162 16.68 2.25 -9.53
N PRO A 163 16.92 2.90 -10.68
CA PRO A 163 18.14 3.66 -10.91
C PRO A 163 18.11 5.03 -10.22
N PHE A 164 17.10 5.29 -9.38
CA PHE A 164 16.85 6.55 -8.70
C PHE A 164 16.45 6.30 -7.24
N ARG A 165 16.46 7.38 -6.44
CA ARG A 165 15.92 7.37 -5.07
C ARG A 165 14.43 7.66 -5.12
N TRP A 166 13.65 6.90 -4.36
CA TRP A 166 12.23 7.15 -4.16
C TRP A 166 12.09 8.45 -3.35
N VAL A 167 11.31 9.40 -3.87
CA VAL A 167 11.04 10.69 -3.23
C VAL A 167 9.56 10.80 -2.89
N ALA A 168 8.69 10.31 -3.77
CA ALA A 168 7.26 10.37 -3.56
C ALA A 168 6.67 9.08 -2.97
N LEU A 169 7.23 7.92 -3.30
CA LEU A 169 6.81 6.65 -2.71
C LEU A 169 7.31 6.53 -1.28
N ASP A 170 6.40 6.31 -0.32
CA ASP A 170 6.77 6.25 1.11
C ASP A 170 7.02 4.82 1.61
N ALA A 171 6.32 3.82 1.07
CA ALA A 171 6.39 2.47 1.62
C ALA A 171 6.08 1.35 0.62
N ALA A 172 6.71 0.21 0.86
CA ALA A 172 6.40 -1.05 0.18
C ALA A 172 5.42 -1.90 1.00
N TRP A 173 4.64 -2.76 0.34
CA TRP A 173 3.81 -3.76 0.98
C TRP A 173 4.22 -5.17 0.54
N ALA A 174 4.92 -5.87 1.43
CA ALA A 174 5.42 -7.22 1.19
C ALA A 174 4.41 -8.28 1.64
N GLN A 175 3.78 -8.97 0.68
CA GLN A 175 2.85 -10.07 0.96
C GLN A 175 3.61 -11.38 1.24
N TYR A 176 3.49 -11.92 2.44
CA TYR A 176 4.00 -13.24 2.79
C TYR A 176 3.11 -14.36 2.24
N ALA A 177 3.76 -15.47 1.90
CA ALA A 177 3.17 -16.79 1.71
C ALA A 177 4.13 -17.83 2.31
N SER A 178 3.63 -18.96 2.81
CA SER A 178 4.39 -20.00 3.53
C SER A 178 5.61 -20.51 2.76
N ARG A 179 5.51 -20.61 1.43
CA ARG A 179 6.62 -20.97 0.53
C ARG A 179 7.83 -20.01 0.61
N ARG A 180 7.70 -18.88 1.32
CA ARG A 180 8.77 -17.91 1.57
C ARG A 180 9.59 -18.25 2.82
N GLY A 181 9.35 -19.38 3.47
CA GLY A 181 10.11 -19.86 4.63
C GLY A 181 9.62 -19.23 5.93
N ASN A 182 10.50 -19.00 6.89
CA ASN A 182 10.11 -18.46 8.20
C ASN A 182 9.49 -17.03 8.09
N PRO A 183 8.29 -16.77 8.64
CA PRO A 183 7.64 -15.45 8.57
C PRO A 183 8.45 -14.31 9.21
N ARG A 184 9.12 -14.57 10.35
CA ARG A 184 9.93 -13.57 11.05
C ARG A 184 11.15 -13.18 10.22
N GLU A 185 11.85 -14.15 9.67
CA GLU A 185 12.99 -13.90 8.78
C GLU A 185 12.58 -13.16 7.51
N TYR A 186 11.43 -13.53 6.94
CA TYR A 186 10.84 -12.83 5.80
C TYR A 186 10.55 -11.37 6.13
N ALA A 187 9.86 -11.08 7.24
CA ALA A 187 9.56 -9.71 7.66
C ALA A 187 10.85 -8.91 7.89
N GLN A 188 11.80 -9.46 8.65
CA GLN A 188 13.08 -8.79 8.94
C GLN A 188 13.90 -8.49 7.68
N ARG A 189 13.96 -9.42 6.73
CA ARG A 189 14.65 -9.22 5.46
C ARG A 189 14.03 -8.09 4.64
N ASN A 190 12.71 -8.06 4.52
CA ASN A 190 12.02 -6.99 3.80
C ASN A 190 12.18 -5.64 4.53
N ALA A 191 12.12 -5.62 5.86
CA ALA A 191 12.31 -4.41 6.66
C ALA A 191 13.70 -3.80 6.44
N ARG A 192 14.76 -4.63 6.46
CA ARG A 192 16.13 -4.16 6.17
C ARG A 192 16.27 -3.57 4.77
N ILE A 193 15.63 -4.17 3.76
CA ILE A 193 15.70 -3.66 2.39
C ILE A 193 14.92 -2.35 2.28
N ALA A 194 13.70 -2.27 2.83
CA ALA A 194 12.90 -1.04 2.84
C ALA A 194 13.64 0.12 3.51
N GLN A 195 14.24 -0.14 4.69
CA GLN A 195 15.04 0.86 5.41
C GLN A 195 16.22 1.38 4.58
N ARG A 196 16.94 0.52 3.85
CA ARG A 196 18.04 0.94 2.96
C ARG A 196 17.57 1.83 1.80
N LEU A 197 16.30 1.70 1.40
CA LEU A 197 15.69 2.51 0.35
C LEU A 197 15.04 3.79 0.90
N GLY A 198 15.06 4.01 2.22
CA GLY A 198 14.33 5.12 2.86
C GLY A 198 12.82 4.91 2.89
N LEU A 199 12.34 3.67 2.74
CA LEU A 199 10.92 3.32 2.67
C LEU A 199 10.42 2.69 3.97
N GLY A 200 9.16 2.94 4.31
CA GLY A 200 8.38 2.14 5.25
C GLY A 200 8.03 0.75 4.70
N LEU A 201 7.47 -0.10 5.56
CA LEU A 201 7.05 -1.45 5.21
C LEU A 201 5.69 -1.80 5.82
N VAL A 202 4.77 -2.25 4.97
CA VAL A 202 3.59 -3.02 5.37
C VAL A 202 3.87 -4.50 5.09
N VAL A 203 3.50 -5.38 6.01
CA VAL A 203 3.60 -6.83 5.83
C VAL A 203 2.20 -7.43 5.81
N GLY A 204 1.87 -8.14 4.73
CA GLY A 204 0.61 -8.88 4.59
C GLY A 204 0.81 -10.38 4.75
N LEU A 205 -0.23 -11.09 5.18
CA LEU A 205 -0.30 -12.55 5.26
C LEU A 205 -1.74 -12.99 4.96
N ASN A 206 -1.93 -14.08 4.22
CA ASN A 206 -3.24 -14.72 4.18
C ASN A 206 -3.41 -15.55 5.46
N VAL A 207 -4.32 -15.11 6.33
CA VAL A 207 -4.55 -15.71 7.65
C VAL A 207 -5.37 -17.01 7.60
N LEU A 208 -6.01 -17.32 6.46
CA LEU A 208 -6.85 -18.51 6.32
C LEU A 208 -6.08 -19.76 5.87
N ASP A 209 -5.03 -19.58 5.06
CA ASP A 209 -4.31 -20.68 4.41
C ASP A 209 -2.78 -20.51 4.37
N GLY A 210 -2.25 -19.42 4.94
CA GLY A 210 -0.81 -19.13 4.92
C GLY A 210 -0.23 -18.82 3.54
N GLY A 211 -1.05 -18.80 2.49
CA GLY A 211 -0.68 -18.58 1.09
C GLY A 211 -0.25 -19.84 0.31
N GLU A 212 -0.55 -21.05 0.81
CA GLU A 212 -0.21 -22.33 0.14
C GLU A 212 -1.34 -23.34 0.02
N GLY A 213 -2.50 -23.04 0.58
CA GLY A 213 -3.71 -23.79 0.36
C GLY A 213 -3.92 -25.12 1.04
N ARG A 214 -3.02 -25.44 1.98
CA ARG A 214 -3.08 -26.68 2.74
C ARG A 214 -4.17 -26.67 3.80
N SER A 215 -4.77 -25.52 4.12
CA SER A 215 -5.84 -25.42 5.12
C SER A 215 -7.17 -25.98 4.63
N GLY A 216 -7.33 -26.22 3.31
CA GLY A 216 -8.62 -26.56 2.70
C GLY A 216 -9.65 -25.44 2.78
N ARG A 217 -9.26 -24.25 3.27
CA ARG A 217 -10.11 -23.07 3.34
C ARG A 217 -9.82 -22.19 2.14
N ARG A 218 -10.83 -22.01 1.31
CA ARG A 218 -10.76 -21.18 0.11
C ARG A 218 -10.17 -19.79 0.43
N GLY A 219 -9.02 -19.49 -0.16
CA GLY A 219 -8.44 -18.15 -0.16
C GLY A 219 -9.27 -17.17 -1.03
N PRO A 220 -8.89 -15.88 -1.07
CA PRO A 220 -9.65 -14.84 -1.79
C PRO A 220 -9.62 -14.98 -3.32
N GLY A 221 -8.86 -15.91 -3.89
CA GLY A 221 -8.80 -16.17 -5.33
C GLY A 221 -9.54 -17.45 -5.73
N THR A 222 -10.28 -17.43 -6.83
CA THR A 222 -10.76 -18.67 -7.48
C THR A 222 -9.58 -19.59 -7.80
N GLY A 223 -9.62 -20.85 -7.33
CA GLY A 223 -8.57 -21.84 -7.56
C GLY A 223 -7.33 -21.69 -6.69
N LYS A 224 -7.27 -20.68 -5.80
CA LYS A 224 -6.26 -20.58 -4.75
C LYS A 224 -6.89 -21.15 -3.48
N TRP A 225 -6.76 -22.47 -3.35
CA TRP A 225 -7.04 -23.15 -2.10
C TRP A 225 -6.11 -22.65 -1.03
#